data_AF-A0AAN7RE92-F1
#
_entry.id   AF-A0AAN7RE92-F1
#
_cell.length_a   1.000
_cell.length_b   1.000
_cell.length_c   1.000
_cell.angle_alpha   90.00
_cell.angle_beta   90.00
_cell.angle_gamma   90.00
#
_symmetry.space_group_name_H-M   'P 1'
#
loop_
_entity.id
_entity.type
_entity.pdbx_description
1 polymer ?
#
loop_
_entity_poly.entity_id
_entity_poly.type
_entity_poly.pdbx_seq_one_letter_code
_entity_poly.pdbx_strand_id
1 'polypeptide(L)'
;MRTRVDDGATVEDSVIMGSDTYEWDNHTDPVNGKRSAAVPPLGIGANTHIRRSIVDKNPRIGKNVLVTRGEELLELQDAINQPST
;
A
#
# COMPACT_ATOMS: atom_id res chain seq x y z
N MET A 1 0.81 17.47 -5.87
CA MET A 1 1.04 16.18 -5.19
C MET A 1 1.22 15.08 -6.23
N ARG A 2 2.11 14.11 -5.98
CA ARG A 2 2.34 12.94 -6.85
C ARG A 2 2.41 11.72 -5.97
N THR A 3 1.73 10.64 -6.33
CA THR A 3 1.75 9.38 -5.59
C THR A 3 1.69 8.24 -6.59
N ARG A 4 2.50 7.19 -6.36
CA ARG A 4 2.36 5.92 -7.06
C ARG A 4 1.33 5.07 -6.33
N VAL A 5 0.32 4.60 -7.05
CA VAL A 5 -0.72 3.69 -6.53
C VAL A 5 -0.78 2.51 -7.48
N ASP A 6 -0.49 1.31 -6.96
CA ASP A 6 -0.51 0.07 -7.73
C ASP A 6 -1.94 -0.49 -7.88
N ASP A 7 -2.08 -1.43 -8.81
CA ASP A 7 -3.33 -2.10 -9.15
C ASP A 7 -4.05 -2.69 -7.92
N GLY A 8 -5.37 -2.53 -7.89
CA GLY A 8 -6.23 -3.05 -6.83
C GLY A 8 -6.09 -2.33 -5.48
N ALA A 9 -5.24 -1.28 -5.38
CA ALA A 9 -5.20 -0.46 -4.18
C ALA A 9 -6.40 0.50 -4.12
N THR A 10 -6.98 0.62 -2.94
CA THR A 10 -8.16 1.45 -2.65
C THR A 10 -7.80 2.44 -1.54
N VAL A 11 -8.11 3.72 -1.78
CA VAL A 11 -7.91 4.80 -0.79
C VAL A 11 -9.22 5.54 -0.60
N GLU A 12 -9.77 5.47 0.61
CA GLU A 12 -11.07 6.02 0.96
C GLU A 12 -10.97 6.96 2.15
N ASP A 13 -11.72 8.06 2.13
CA ASP A 13 -11.83 8.99 3.25
C ASP A 13 -10.47 9.43 3.84
N SER A 14 -9.44 9.50 2.99
CA SER A 14 -8.04 9.64 3.40
C SER A 14 -7.34 10.78 2.66
N VAL A 15 -6.34 11.36 3.31
CA VAL A 15 -5.47 12.38 2.72
C VAL A 15 -4.11 11.78 2.44
N ILE A 16 -3.64 11.90 1.19
CA ILE A 16 -2.29 11.48 0.80
C ILE A 16 -1.43 12.74 0.56
N MET A 17 -0.37 12.94 1.35
CA MET A 17 0.58 14.05 1.12
C MET A 17 1.37 13.88 -0.18
N GLY A 18 1.64 12.62 -0.54
CA GLY A 18 2.31 12.23 -1.78
C GLY A 18 3.82 12.21 -1.64
N SER A 19 4.52 12.48 -2.74
CA SER A 19 5.97 12.37 -2.82
C SER A 19 6.59 13.47 -3.67
N ASP A 20 7.84 13.80 -3.32
CA ASP A 20 8.68 14.76 -4.02
C ASP A 20 9.52 14.11 -5.14
N THR A 21 9.66 12.79 -5.13
CA THR A 21 10.59 12.07 -6.00
C THR A 21 9.93 10.88 -6.66
N TYR A 22 10.28 10.62 -7.91
CA TYR A 22 9.98 9.32 -8.52
C TYR A 22 11.12 8.36 -8.19
N GLU A 23 10.77 7.20 -7.67
CA GLU A 23 11.72 6.11 -7.55
C GLU A 23 11.90 5.50 -8.95
N TRP A 24 13.11 5.56 -9.47
CA TRP A 24 13.47 4.86 -10.69
C TRP A 24 13.68 3.39 -10.36
N ASP A 25 13.28 2.48 -11.25
CA ASP A 25 13.19 1.02 -11.06
C ASP A 25 14.53 0.28 -10.82
N ASN A 26 15.58 0.98 -10.36
CA ASN A 26 16.92 0.47 -10.14
C ASN A 26 17.08 -0.39 -8.87
N HIS A 27 16.00 -0.63 -8.11
CA HIS A 27 16.02 -1.56 -6.97
C HIS A 27 15.94 -3.04 -7.40
N THR A 28 16.38 -3.36 -8.60
CA THR A 28 16.56 -4.74 -9.06
C THR A 28 17.83 -5.27 -8.43
N ASP A 29 17.73 -6.31 -7.60
CA ASP A 29 18.89 -7.04 -7.10
C ASP A 29 19.68 -7.58 -8.32
N PRO A 30 20.93 -7.12 -8.55
CA PRO A 30 21.70 -7.51 -9.73
C PRO A 30 22.01 -9.02 -9.76
N VAL A 31 21.85 -9.74 -8.65
CA VAL A 31 22.10 -11.18 -8.54
C VAL A 31 20.87 -11.99 -8.96
N ASN A 32 19.66 -11.49 -8.68
CA ASN A 32 18.43 -12.29 -8.76
C ASN A 32 17.39 -11.75 -9.74
N GLY A 33 17.57 -10.54 -10.30
CA GLY A 33 16.58 -9.90 -11.17
C GLY A 33 15.26 -9.55 -10.49
N LYS A 34 15.17 -9.77 -9.17
CA LYS A 34 14.00 -9.49 -8.34
C LYS A 34 14.21 -8.14 -7.65
N ARG A 35 13.15 -7.32 -7.55
CA ARG A 35 13.22 -6.12 -6.70
C ARG A 35 13.63 -6.56 -5.30
N SER A 36 14.65 -5.91 -4.72
CA SER A 36 15.14 -6.26 -3.38
C SER A 36 13.97 -6.28 -2.42
N ALA A 37 13.61 -7.46 -1.92
CA ALA A 37 12.40 -7.66 -1.11
C ALA A 37 12.43 -6.92 0.24
N ALA A 38 13.57 -6.33 0.59
CA ALA A 38 13.77 -5.67 1.87
C ALA A 38 12.97 -4.38 2.05
N VAL A 39 12.66 -3.65 0.96
CA VAL A 39 11.99 -2.34 1.05
C VAL A 39 10.95 -2.17 -0.06
N PRO A 40 9.67 -1.89 0.28
CA PRO A 40 8.66 -1.59 -0.73
C PRO A 40 8.99 -0.33 -1.54
N PRO A 41 8.57 -0.26 -2.82
CA PRO A 41 8.68 0.97 -3.59
C PRO A 41 7.93 2.13 -2.95
N LEU A 42 8.33 3.34 -3.30
CA LEU A 42 7.63 4.56 -2.93
C LEU A 42 6.17 4.53 -3.46
N GLY A 43 5.24 4.92 -2.60
CA GLY A 43 3.80 4.92 -2.86
C GLY A 43 3.05 3.80 -2.12
N ILE A 44 1.95 3.38 -2.76
CA ILE A 44 0.99 2.40 -2.25
C ILE A 44 1.07 1.15 -3.13
N GLY A 45 1.41 0.01 -2.53
CA GLY A 45 1.51 -1.27 -3.22
C GLY A 45 0.16 -1.91 -3.55
N ALA A 46 0.19 -2.91 -4.43
CA ALA A 46 -1.01 -3.56 -4.97
C ALA A 46 -1.93 -4.15 -3.91
N ASN A 47 -3.25 -4.14 -4.17
CA ASN A 47 -4.30 -4.68 -3.31
C ASN A 47 -4.33 -4.11 -1.88
N THR A 48 -3.75 -2.93 -1.67
CA THR A 48 -3.71 -2.28 -0.36
C THR A 48 -4.96 -1.43 -0.16
N HIS A 49 -5.58 -1.52 1.02
CA HIS A 49 -6.73 -0.71 1.41
C HIS A 49 -6.34 0.30 2.49
N ILE A 50 -6.56 1.58 2.22
CA ILE A 50 -6.32 2.68 3.17
C ILE A 50 -7.61 3.43 3.39
N ARG A 51 -8.05 3.50 4.64
CA ARG A 51 -9.32 4.14 5.02
C ARG A 51 -9.13 5.08 6.20
N ARG A 52 -9.77 6.26 6.15
CA ARG A 52 -9.83 7.26 7.24
C ARG A 52 -8.46 7.60 7.85
N SER A 53 -7.47 7.80 7.00
CA SER A 53 -6.06 7.98 7.38
C SER A 53 -5.42 9.20 6.73
N ILE A 54 -4.39 9.75 7.38
CA ILE A 54 -3.50 10.75 6.77
C ILE A 54 -2.17 10.05 6.48
N VAL A 55 -1.87 9.88 5.20
CA VAL A 55 -0.63 9.26 4.74
C VAL A 55 0.40 10.35 4.50
N ASP A 56 1.47 10.31 5.28
CA ASP A 56 2.55 11.27 5.25
C ASP A 56 3.33 11.23 3.92
N LYS A 57 4.23 12.19 3.75
CA LYS A 57 5.08 12.35 2.58
C LYS A 57 6.01 11.14 2.41
N ASN A 58 6.21 10.73 1.17
CA ASN A 58 7.11 9.64 0.75
C ASN A 58 6.75 8.28 1.39
N PRO A 59 5.47 7.85 1.37
CA PRO A 59 5.08 6.58 1.96
C PRO A 59 5.71 5.41 1.19
N ARG A 60 5.98 4.30 1.89
CA ARG A 60 6.42 3.03 1.29
C ARG A 60 5.54 1.90 1.82
N ILE A 61 4.33 1.80 1.27
CA ILE A 61 3.36 0.80 1.70
C ILE A 61 3.46 -0.41 0.78
N GLY A 62 3.59 -1.59 1.40
CA GLY A 62 3.70 -2.87 0.69
C GLY A 62 2.42 -3.29 -0.02
N LYS A 63 2.43 -4.53 -0.54
CA LYS A 63 1.24 -5.15 -1.15
C LYS A 63 0.36 -5.79 -0.06
N ASN A 64 -0.94 -5.86 -0.30
CA ASN A 64 -1.94 -6.47 0.59
C ASN A 64 -1.92 -5.88 2.01
N VAL A 65 -1.67 -4.57 2.14
CA VAL A 65 -1.69 -3.89 3.43
C VAL A 65 -3.11 -3.38 3.70
N LEU A 66 -3.55 -3.48 4.94
CA LEU A 66 -4.78 -2.85 5.42
C LEU A 66 -4.42 -1.75 6.42
N VAL A 67 -4.76 -0.51 6.09
CA VAL A 67 -4.64 0.64 6.98
C VAL A 67 -6.04 1.13 7.30
N THR A 68 -6.50 0.83 8.51
CA THR A 68 -7.85 1.19 8.97
C THR A 68 -7.85 1.47 10.48
N ARG A 69 -8.96 1.97 11.00
CA ARG A 69 -9.17 2.11 12.44
C ARG A 69 -9.41 0.73 13.07
N GLY A 70 -8.94 0.53 14.29
CA GLY A 70 -9.02 -0.77 14.96
C GLY A 70 -10.44 -1.36 15.06
N GLU A 71 -11.46 -0.50 15.09
CA GLU A 71 -12.88 -0.89 15.13
C GLU A 71 -13.35 -1.58 13.84
N GLU A 72 -12.85 -1.15 12.68
CA GLU A 72 -13.15 -1.75 11.36
C GLU A 72 -12.29 -2.99 11.06
N LEU A 73 -11.27 -3.25 11.87
CA LEU A 73 -10.36 -4.37 11.65
C LEU A 73 -11.07 -5.71 11.93
N LEU A 74 -12.03 -5.74 12.86
CA LEU A 74 -12.89 -6.90 13.12
C LEU A 74 -13.82 -7.18 11.94
N GLU A 75 -14.52 -6.15 11.45
CA GLU A 75 -15.50 -6.28 10.34
C GLU A 75 -14.85 -6.81 9.06
N LEU A 76 -13.63 -6.36 8.75
CA LEU A 76 -12.89 -6.83 7.59
C LEU A 76 -12.32 -8.23 7.79
N GLN A 77 -11.89 -8.57 9.00
CA GLN A 77 -11.45 -9.92 9.32
C GLN A 77 -12.61 -10.92 9.19
N ASP A 78 -13.82 -10.52 9.60
CA ASP A 78 -15.03 -11.32 9.47
C ASP A 78 -15.45 -11.47 8.00
N ALA A 79 -15.32 -10.43 7.18
CA ALA A 79 -15.60 -10.51 5.74
C ALA A 79 -14.60 -11.41 4.98
N ILE A 80 -13.32 -11.42 5.38
CA ILE A 80 -12.30 -12.32 4.80
C ILE A 80 -12.51 -13.77 5.23
N ASN A 81 -13.02 -14.00 6.45
CA ASN A 81 -13.20 -15.33 7.03
C ASN A 81 -14.56 -15.98 6.74
N GLN A 82 -15.48 -15.27 6.07
CA GLN A 82 -16.71 -15.88 5.59
C GLN A 82 -16.38 -16.73 4.35
N PRO A 83 -16.62 -18.06 4.39
CA PRO A 83 -16.36 -18.91 3.24
C PRO A 83 -17.27 -18.46 2.10
N SER A 84 -16.66 -18.17 0.95
CA SER A 84 -17.37 -17.98 -0.31
C SER A 84 -18.25 -19.22 -0.53
N THR A 85 -19.55 -19.06 -0.30
CA THR A 85 -20.56 -20.08 -0.61
C THR A 85 -20.71 -20.19 -2.12
#